data_AF-A0A8H5MGH3-F1
#
_entry.id   AF-A0A8H5MGH3-F1
#
_cell.length_a   1.000
_cell.length_b   1.000
_cell.length_c   1.000
_cell.angle_alpha   90.00
_cell.angle_beta   90.00
_cell.angle_gamma   90.00
#
_symmetry.space_group_name_H-M   'P 1'
#
loop_
_entity.id
_entity.type
_entity.pdbx_description
1 polymer ?
#
loop_
_entity_poly.entity_id
_entity_poly.type
_entity_poly.pdbx_seq_one_letter_code
_entity_poly.pdbx_strand_id
1 'polypeptide(L)'
;MKFIVAASALATGLFTTVDATRTFTVYNGCPFTVWPAMFTGVNQASASPAFTTGWAADAFTHVTFSVPDNWTAGRIWARRDCDFSSNPGPNSCLDGGCNGGLVCDPNTGTGVPPASLAEFTLSAGGGLDFYDISFVDGYNLPISITNNVGCAAPVCAVDLGPNCPAPLKGPFDSTGFPVGCKSACDANLDGNQQNSANCCSGSHSTPATCPSSGVEFYSYFSAQRMNAMIGNRQALLASIQSCINPPLALFLRKTRFFETMKFTVAASALAAGLFTTVDATRTFTVYNGCPFTVWPAMFTGANKAASPAFTTGWEAAAFTHVTFSVPDNWTAGRIWARRNCNFASNPGPNSCLDGGCNGGLVCDPNTGTGVPPASLAEFSLSGAGGLDFYDISFVDGYNLPISITNNVGCPAPDCAVDLGPNCPAPLKGPFDSTGFPVGCRSACSANLDGNPQNSANCCSGSHNTPATCPSSGVQFYSYFKNACPNAYAYAYDESSESAIWTCPASKSAGYTVTFCPPS
;
A
#
# COMPACT_ATOMS: atom_id res chain seq x y z
N MET A 1 -60.81 -55.61 -30.82
CA MET A 1 -60.17 -55.17 -29.56
C MET A 1 -58.87 -54.45 -29.92
N LYS A 2 -58.70 -53.18 -29.52
CA LYS A 2 -57.44 -52.44 -29.70
C LYS A 2 -56.69 -52.46 -28.36
N PHE A 3 -55.45 -52.93 -28.36
CA PHE A 3 -54.56 -52.79 -27.20
C PHE A 3 -54.04 -51.36 -27.13
N ILE A 4 -54.14 -50.75 -25.94
CA ILE A 4 -53.53 -49.46 -25.62
C ILE A 4 -52.16 -49.77 -25.01
N VAL A 5 -51.10 -49.26 -25.64
CA VAL A 5 -49.75 -49.23 -25.04
C VAL A 5 -49.52 -47.82 -24.52
N ALA A 6 -49.35 -47.69 -23.21
CA ALA A 6 -48.99 -46.42 -22.59
C ALA A 6 -47.47 -46.19 -22.73
N ALA A 7 -47.08 -45.14 -23.45
CA ALA A 7 -45.68 -44.71 -23.49
C ALA A 7 -45.41 -43.75 -22.32
N SER A 8 -44.55 -44.18 -21.39
CA SER A 8 -44.05 -43.34 -20.30
C SER A 8 -43.00 -42.35 -20.85
N ALA A 9 -43.27 -41.06 -20.76
CA ALA A 9 -42.29 -40.03 -21.08
C ALA A 9 -41.20 -39.99 -20.01
N LEU A 10 -39.94 -40.27 -20.40
CA LEU A 10 -38.79 -39.93 -19.56
C LEU A 10 -38.63 -38.41 -19.59
N ALA A 11 -38.83 -37.76 -18.43
CA ALA A 11 -38.35 -36.42 -18.22
C ALA A 11 -36.82 -36.48 -18.07
N THR A 12 -36.07 -36.13 -19.12
CA THR A 12 -34.63 -35.87 -19.00
C THR A 12 -34.44 -34.60 -18.17
N GLY A 13 -34.24 -34.77 -16.87
CA GLY A 13 -33.87 -33.69 -15.97
C GLY A 13 -32.59 -33.03 -16.46
N LEU A 14 -32.66 -31.75 -16.80
CA LEU A 14 -31.51 -30.96 -17.17
C LEU A 14 -30.70 -30.69 -15.89
N PHE A 15 -29.72 -31.55 -15.60
CA PHE A 15 -28.76 -31.31 -14.54
C PHE A 15 -27.87 -30.13 -14.96
N THR A 16 -28.22 -28.93 -14.52
CA THR A 16 -27.30 -27.80 -14.52
C THR A 16 -26.20 -28.12 -13.52
N THR A 17 -25.04 -28.54 -14.01
CA THR A 17 -23.81 -28.50 -13.22
C THR A 17 -23.60 -27.05 -12.81
N VAL A 18 -23.68 -26.78 -11.51
CA VAL A 18 -23.21 -25.49 -10.99
C VAL A 18 -21.70 -25.56 -11.13
N ASP A 19 -21.14 -24.86 -12.13
CA ASP A 19 -19.70 -24.76 -12.28
C ASP A 19 -19.12 -24.25 -10.96
N ALA A 20 -18.10 -24.94 -10.46
CA ALA A 20 -17.45 -24.53 -9.23
C ALA A 20 -16.75 -23.19 -9.47
N THR A 21 -16.95 -22.24 -8.55
CA THR A 21 -16.43 -20.88 -8.65
C THR A 21 -15.57 -20.53 -7.45
N ARG A 22 -14.46 -19.85 -7.68
CA ARG A 22 -13.60 -19.28 -6.65
C ARG A 22 -13.95 -17.82 -6.40
N THR A 23 -13.53 -17.33 -5.24
CA THR A 23 -13.62 -15.91 -4.91
C THR A 23 -12.29 -15.25 -5.24
N PHE A 24 -12.31 -14.23 -6.11
CA PHE A 24 -11.17 -13.36 -6.38
C PHE A 24 -11.43 -11.99 -5.75
N THR A 25 -10.39 -11.41 -5.16
CA THR A 25 -10.41 -10.05 -4.62
C THR A 25 -9.32 -9.24 -5.29
N VAL A 26 -9.70 -8.18 -6.00
CA VAL A 26 -8.77 -7.18 -6.52
C VAL A 26 -8.74 -6.02 -5.54
N TYR A 27 -7.59 -5.79 -4.91
CA TYR A 27 -7.35 -4.71 -3.98
C TYR A 27 -6.49 -3.63 -4.63
N ASN A 28 -6.99 -2.40 -4.65
CA ASN A 28 -6.16 -1.25 -5.00
C ASN A 28 -5.27 -0.89 -3.81
N GLY A 29 -4.02 -1.36 -3.83
CA GLY A 29 -3.02 -0.99 -2.84
C GLY A 29 -2.40 0.40 -3.03
N CYS A 30 -2.77 1.13 -4.09
CA CYS A 30 -2.24 2.44 -4.39
C CYS A 30 -2.99 3.55 -3.62
N PRO A 31 -2.31 4.66 -3.26
CA PRO A 31 -2.92 5.83 -2.61
C PRO A 31 -3.72 6.74 -3.57
N PHE A 32 -4.04 6.26 -4.76
CA PHE A 32 -4.79 6.96 -5.82
C PHE A 32 -5.78 6.00 -6.47
N THR A 33 -6.81 6.54 -7.12
CA THR A 33 -7.76 5.72 -7.90
C THR A 33 -7.04 5.07 -9.09
N VAL A 34 -7.19 3.77 -9.22
CA VAL A 34 -6.78 3.01 -10.40
C VAL A 34 -8.02 2.47 -11.10
N TRP A 35 -7.90 2.09 -12.37
CA TRP A 35 -8.99 1.44 -13.09
C TRP A 35 -8.59 0.01 -13.43
N PRO A 36 -8.89 -0.99 -12.59
CA PRO A 36 -8.62 -2.37 -12.94
C PRO A 36 -9.37 -2.78 -14.20
N ALA A 37 -8.77 -3.72 -14.91
CA ALA A 37 -9.26 -4.31 -16.14
C ALA A 37 -9.05 -5.82 -16.12
N MET A 38 -9.89 -6.53 -16.87
CA MET A 38 -9.89 -7.99 -16.93
C MET A 38 -10.22 -8.47 -18.34
N PHE A 39 -9.49 -9.48 -18.80
CA PHE A 39 -9.69 -10.10 -20.11
C PHE A 39 -9.65 -11.63 -20.02
N THR A 40 -10.35 -12.30 -20.93
CA THR A 40 -10.31 -13.76 -21.11
C THR A 40 -9.96 -14.07 -22.56
N GLY A 41 -8.93 -14.90 -22.79
CA GLY A 41 -8.49 -15.25 -24.14
C GLY A 41 -9.56 -15.98 -24.98
N VAL A 42 -10.10 -15.31 -26.01
CA VAL A 42 -11.22 -15.79 -26.84
C VAL A 42 -10.97 -17.03 -27.71
N ASN A 43 -9.71 -17.43 -27.89
CA ASN A 43 -9.36 -18.63 -28.67
C ASN A 43 -9.00 -19.83 -27.78
N GLN A 44 -9.16 -19.70 -26.46
CA GLN A 44 -8.99 -20.79 -25.50
C GLN A 44 -10.37 -21.25 -25.02
N ALA A 45 -10.52 -22.54 -24.70
CA ALA A 45 -11.74 -23.09 -24.11
C ALA A 45 -11.85 -22.71 -22.62
N SER A 46 -11.96 -21.40 -22.38
CA SER A 46 -11.85 -20.74 -21.07
C SER A 46 -13.18 -20.07 -20.72
N ALA A 47 -13.70 -20.32 -19.52
CA ALA A 47 -14.90 -19.64 -19.04
C ALA A 47 -14.55 -18.25 -18.48
N SER A 48 -15.32 -17.22 -18.85
CA SER A 48 -15.11 -15.86 -18.35
C SER A 48 -15.78 -15.63 -16.98
N PRO A 49 -15.17 -14.86 -16.07
CA PRO A 49 -15.82 -14.40 -14.84
C PRO A 49 -17.09 -13.59 -15.13
N ALA A 50 -18.14 -13.82 -14.33
CA ALA A 50 -19.42 -13.11 -14.44
C ALA A 50 -19.35 -11.74 -13.74
N PHE A 51 -18.40 -10.91 -14.16
CA PHE A 51 -18.13 -9.58 -13.61
C PHE A 51 -17.75 -8.60 -14.73
N THR A 52 -17.77 -7.29 -14.46
CA THR A 52 -17.35 -6.29 -15.46
C THR A 52 -15.87 -6.44 -15.81
N THR A 53 -15.53 -6.31 -17.09
CA THR A 53 -14.16 -6.37 -17.61
C THR A 53 -13.34 -5.11 -17.32
N GLY A 54 -13.94 -4.12 -16.65
CA GLY A 54 -13.20 -3.03 -16.02
C GLY A 54 -14.09 -2.13 -15.16
N TRP A 55 -13.46 -1.47 -14.18
CA TRP A 55 -14.12 -0.63 -13.17
C TRP A 55 -13.14 0.43 -12.65
N ALA A 56 -13.64 1.40 -11.88
CA ALA A 56 -12.82 2.29 -11.08
C ALA A 56 -12.67 1.71 -9.66
N ALA A 57 -11.49 1.78 -9.08
CA ALA A 57 -11.20 1.38 -7.71
C ALA A 57 -10.44 2.50 -7.01
N ASP A 58 -11.09 3.20 -6.07
CA ASP A 58 -10.48 4.27 -5.29
C ASP A 58 -9.34 3.75 -4.40
N ALA A 59 -8.52 4.67 -3.90
CA ALA A 59 -7.37 4.35 -3.05
C ALA A 59 -7.76 3.41 -1.89
N PHE A 60 -6.99 2.34 -1.70
CA PHE A 60 -7.19 1.36 -0.62
C PHE A 60 -8.56 0.66 -0.60
N THR A 61 -9.28 0.64 -1.72
CA THR A 61 -10.54 -0.13 -1.88
C THR A 61 -10.30 -1.52 -2.47
N HIS A 62 -11.27 -2.42 -2.32
CA HIS A 62 -11.26 -3.71 -3.00
C HIS A 62 -12.62 -4.03 -3.63
N VAL A 63 -12.56 -4.88 -4.65
CA VAL A 63 -13.73 -5.48 -5.30
C VAL A 63 -13.55 -6.99 -5.28
N THR A 64 -14.62 -7.71 -4.93
CA THR A 64 -14.64 -9.17 -4.81
C THR A 64 -15.67 -9.74 -5.78
N PHE A 65 -15.30 -10.77 -6.56
CA PHE A 65 -16.17 -11.41 -7.54
C PHE A 65 -15.90 -12.92 -7.70
N SER A 66 -16.85 -13.61 -8.33
CA SER A 66 -16.76 -15.05 -8.61
C SER A 66 -16.05 -15.32 -9.94
N VAL A 67 -15.09 -16.24 -9.92
CA VAL A 67 -14.31 -16.70 -11.07
C VAL A 67 -14.55 -18.20 -11.29
N PRO A 68 -14.91 -18.66 -12.50
CA PRO A 68 -15.04 -20.08 -12.82
C PRO A 68 -13.74 -20.85 -12.59
N ASP A 69 -13.83 -22.08 -12.08
CA ASP A 69 -12.67 -22.96 -11.83
C ASP A 69 -11.87 -23.27 -13.10
N ASN A 70 -12.46 -23.15 -14.29
CA ASN A 70 -11.85 -23.40 -15.59
C ASN A 70 -11.49 -22.11 -16.36
N TRP A 71 -11.21 -21.01 -15.65
CA TRP A 71 -10.63 -19.80 -16.25
C TRP A 71 -9.15 -20.03 -16.62
N THR A 72 -8.93 -20.53 -17.84
CA THR A 72 -7.63 -21.02 -18.33
C THR A 72 -6.84 -20.00 -19.17
N ALA A 73 -7.34 -18.76 -19.26
CA ALA A 73 -6.77 -17.70 -20.09
C ALA A 73 -7.06 -16.32 -19.50
N GLY A 74 -6.92 -16.19 -18.19
CA GLY A 74 -7.29 -15.00 -17.43
C GLY A 74 -6.17 -13.98 -17.35
N ARG A 75 -6.52 -12.70 -17.51
CA ARG A 75 -5.62 -11.55 -17.29
C ARG A 75 -6.33 -10.52 -16.43
N ILE A 76 -5.64 -9.98 -15.44
CA ILE A 76 -6.04 -8.80 -14.64
C ILE A 76 -4.87 -7.82 -14.60
N TRP A 77 -5.15 -6.52 -14.80
CA TRP A 77 -4.17 -5.45 -14.65
C TRP A 77 -4.84 -4.17 -14.14
N ALA A 78 -4.03 -3.20 -13.74
CA ALA A 78 -4.47 -1.87 -13.36
C ALA A 78 -4.08 -0.83 -14.44
N ARG A 79 -4.77 0.31 -14.43
CA ARG A 79 -4.60 1.43 -15.37
C ARG A 79 -4.60 2.75 -14.58
N ARG A 80 -3.86 3.75 -15.05
CA ARG A 80 -3.80 5.10 -14.46
C ARG A 80 -4.34 6.20 -15.36
N ASP A 81 -4.69 7.31 -14.71
CA ASP A 81 -5.06 8.60 -15.30
C ASP A 81 -6.05 8.46 -16.47
N CYS A 82 -7.15 7.75 -16.19
CA CYS A 82 -8.15 7.44 -17.20
C CYS A 82 -9.23 8.52 -17.30
N ASP A 83 -9.37 9.11 -18.49
CA ASP A 83 -10.56 9.87 -18.91
C ASP A 83 -11.35 9.11 -19.97
N PHE A 84 -12.53 8.62 -19.59
CA PHE A 84 -13.46 7.95 -20.50
C PHE A 84 -14.52 8.89 -21.09
N SER A 85 -14.49 10.19 -20.76
CA SER A 85 -15.51 11.15 -21.20
C SER A 85 -15.36 11.56 -22.67
N SER A 86 -14.13 11.55 -23.18
CA SER A 86 -13.76 12.14 -24.47
C SER A 86 -13.39 11.12 -25.55
N ASN A 87 -12.89 9.94 -25.17
CA ASN A 87 -12.45 8.90 -26.11
C ASN A 87 -12.58 7.47 -25.51
N PRO A 88 -13.76 6.83 -25.56
CA PRO A 88 -13.95 5.48 -25.02
C PRO A 88 -13.24 4.43 -25.86
N GLY A 89 -12.00 4.10 -25.49
CA GLY A 89 -11.16 3.17 -26.24
C GLY A 89 -9.76 2.95 -25.65
N PRO A 90 -8.81 2.39 -26.42
CA PRO A 90 -7.49 2.01 -25.91
C PRO A 90 -6.67 3.17 -25.34
N ASN A 91 -6.93 4.40 -25.79
CA ASN A 91 -6.20 5.60 -25.37
C ASN A 91 -6.97 6.44 -24.34
N SER A 92 -7.93 5.85 -23.62
CA SER A 92 -8.65 6.55 -22.53
C SER A 92 -7.77 6.75 -21.29
N CYS A 93 -6.72 5.95 -21.13
CA CYS A 93 -5.84 5.92 -19.97
C CYS A 93 -4.41 6.24 -20.40
N LEU A 94 -3.62 6.77 -19.46
CA LEU A 94 -2.20 7.05 -19.69
C LEU A 94 -1.42 5.76 -19.97
N ASP A 95 -1.77 4.66 -19.29
CA ASP A 95 -1.22 3.32 -19.46
C ASP A 95 -2.29 2.23 -19.39
N GLY A 96 -1.94 1.02 -19.81
CA GLY A 96 -2.77 -0.18 -19.67
C GLY A 96 -4.16 -0.13 -20.31
N GLY A 97 -4.47 0.86 -21.16
CA GLY A 97 -5.81 1.02 -21.73
C GLY A 97 -6.27 -0.19 -22.55
N CYS A 98 -7.55 -0.24 -22.94
CA CYS A 98 -8.07 -1.38 -23.70
C CYS A 98 -9.15 -0.95 -24.69
N ASN A 99 -9.32 -1.73 -25.77
CA ASN A 99 -10.50 -1.61 -26.62
C ASN A 99 -11.76 -1.75 -25.75
N GLY A 100 -12.74 -0.86 -25.93
CA GLY A 100 -13.92 -0.71 -25.05
C GLY A 100 -13.80 0.39 -23.98
N GLY A 101 -12.60 0.88 -23.66
CA GLY A 101 -12.42 1.95 -22.68
C GLY A 101 -12.54 1.44 -21.24
N LEU A 102 -13.50 1.96 -20.46
CA LEU A 102 -13.65 1.60 -19.04
C LEU A 102 -13.91 0.10 -18.87
N VAL A 103 -14.86 -0.42 -19.65
CA VAL A 103 -15.24 -1.83 -19.70
C VAL A 103 -14.60 -2.41 -20.96
N CYS A 104 -13.57 -3.26 -20.79
CA CYS A 104 -12.83 -3.80 -21.93
C CYS A 104 -13.71 -4.71 -22.80
N ASP A 105 -13.60 -4.59 -24.12
CA ASP A 105 -14.25 -5.47 -25.08
C ASP A 105 -13.79 -6.92 -24.86
N PRO A 106 -14.70 -7.89 -24.70
CA PRO A 106 -14.33 -9.26 -24.34
C PRO A 106 -13.58 -10.01 -25.44
N ASN A 107 -13.48 -9.48 -26.67
CA ASN A 107 -12.81 -10.12 -27.80
C ASN A 107 -11.47 -9.48 -28.16
N THR A 108 -11.30 -8.19 -27.87
CA THR A 108 -10.18 -7.36 -28.36
C THR A 108 -9.50 -6.54 -27.25
N GLY A 109 -10.01 -6.58 -26.03
CA GLY A 109 -9.51 -5.80 -24.89
C GLY A 109 -8.31 -6.40 -24.15
N THR A 110 -7.28 -6.87 -24.85
CA THR A 110 -6.12 -7.59 -24.29
C THR A 110 -5.19 -6.78 -23.36
N GLY A 111 -5.47 -5.49 -23.17
CA GLY A 111 -4.54 -4.50 -22.61
C GLY A 111 -3.64 -3.89 -23.70
N VAL A 112 -3.30 -2.61 -23.54
CA VAL A 112 -2.36 -1.86 -24.37
C VAL A 112 -1.11 -1.58 -23.55
N PRO A 113 0.08 -2.00 -24.01
CA PRO A 113 1.33 -1.77 -23.30
C PRO A 113 1.65 -0.28 -23.04
N PRO A 114 2.29 0.05 -21.90
CA PRO A 114 2.77 -0.89 -20.90
C PRO A 114 1.69 -1.26 -19.86
N ALA A 115 1.70 -2.53 -19.43
CA ALA A 115 0.81 -3.07 -18.40
C ALA A 115 1.49 -4.18 -17.58
N SER A 116 1.50 -4.01 -16.26
CA SER A 116 1.85 -5.06 -15.30
C SER A 116 0.68 -6.06 -15.20
N LEU A 117 0.85 -7.28 -15.72
CA LEU A 117 -0.22 -8.28 -15.79
C LEU A 117 -0.13 -9.30 -14.64
N ALA A 118 -1.28 -9.63 -14.05
CA ALA A 118 -1.48 -10.88 -13.33
C ALA A 118 -2.19 -11.87 -14.27
N GLU A 119 -1.52 -12.97 -14.60
CA GLU A 119 -2.03 -14.00 -15.52
C GLU A 119 -2.47 -15.25 -14.75
N PHE A 120 -3.54 -15.90 -15.21
CA PHE A 120 -4.17 -17.05 -14.53
C PHE A 120 -4.56 -18.16 -15.51
N THR A 121 -4.18 -19.39 -15.17
CA THR A 121 -4.66 -20.64 -15.79
C THR A 121 -5.14 -21.59 -14.69
N LEU A 122 -6.43 -21.54 -14.37
CA LEU A 122 -7.03 -22.32 -13.28
C LEU A 122 -7.41 -23.75 -13.69
N SER A 123 -7.33 -24.68 -12.75
CA SER A 123 -7.69 -26.11 -12.89
C SER A 123 -7.13 -26.78 -14.16
N ALA A 124 -5.88 -26.45 -14.49
CA ALA A 124 -5.19 -26.92 -15.68
C ALA A 124 -4.77 -28.41 -15.56
N GLY A 125 -3.95 -28.88 -16.52
CA GLY A 125 -3.47 -30.27 -16.56
C GLY A 125 -2.89 -30.75 -15.22
N GLY A 126 -3.50 -31.79 -14.64
CA GLY A 126 -3.14 -32.31 -13.32
C GLY A 126 -3.93 -31.72 -12.14
N GLY A 127 -4.91 -30.84 -12.39
CA GLY A 127 -5.69 -30.17 -11.35
C GLY A 127 -4.93 -29.04 -10.64
N LEU A 128 -3.93 -28.47 -11.32
CA LEU A 128 -3.08 -27.39 -10.81
C LEU A 128 -3.56 -26.02 -11.31
N ASP A 129 -3.43 -25.02 -10.46
CA ASP A 129 -3.59 -23.62 -10.86
C ASP A 129 -2.21 -23.03 -11.15
N PHE A 130 -2.06 -22.43 -12.32
CA PHE A 130 -0.87 -21.66 -12.69
C PHE A 130 -1.23 -20.17 -12.66
N TYR A 131 -0.37 -19.36 -12.04
CA TYR A 131 -0.53 -17.93 -11.98
C TYR A 131 0.83 -17.25 -11.81
N ASP A 132 1.01 -16.10 -12.45
CA ASP A 132 2.26 -15.36 -12.40
C ASP A 132 2.06 -13.86 -12.65
N ILE A 133 3.15 -13.11 -12.46
CA ILE A 133 3.22 -11.69 -12.81
C ILE A 133 4.08 -11.58 -14.06
N SER A 134 3.48 -11.00 -15.10
CA SER A 134 4.06 -10.89 -16.43
C SER A 134 4.35 -9.43 -16.76
N PHE A 135 5.58 -9.18 -17.22
CA PHE A 135 6.05 -7.90 -17.75
C PHE A 135 6.40 -8.01 -19.25
N VAL A 136 5.83 -9.02 -19.92
CA VAL A 136 5.94 -9.18 -21.39
C VAL A 136 5.40 -7.93 -22.09
N ASP A 137 4.26 -7.44 -21.60
CA ASP A 137 3.59 -6.23 -22.07
C ASP A 137 4.07 -4.98 -21.29
N GLY A 138 5.30 -5.00 -20.74
CA GLY A 138 5.92 -3.89 -20.01
C GLY A 138 5.53 -3.79 -18.52
N TYR A 139 5.66 -2.59 -17.96
CA TYR A 139 5.38 -2.28 -16.55
C TYR A 139 4.68 -0.92 -16.43
N ASN A 140 3.61 -0.86 -15.65
CA ASN A 140 2.99 0.40 -15.23
C ASN A 140 2.85 0.54 -13.70
N LEU A 141 2.45 -0.53 -13.00
CA LEU A 141 2.19 -0.49 -11.55
C LEU A 141 2.82 -1.66 -10.79
N PRO A 142 3.12 -1.48 -9.49
CA PRO A 142 3.44 -2.61 -8.61
C PRO A 142 2.25 -3.56 -8.52
N ILE A 143 2.51 -4.86 -8.52
CA ILE A 143 1.46 -5.88 -8.48
C ILE A 143 1.92 -7.09 -7.66
N SER A 144 0.96 -7.76 -7.01
CA SER A 144 1.19 -8.96 -6.24
C SER A 144 -0.01 -9.91 -6.36
N ILE A 145 0.24 -11.20 -6.29
CA ILE A 145 -0.81 -12.22 -6.20
C ILE A 145 -0.61 -12.97 -4.88
N THR A 146 -1.64 -12.98 -4.04
CA THR A 146 -1.69 -13.75 -2.80
C THR A 146 -2.85 -14.75 -2.85
N ASN A 147 -2.84 -15.74 -1.97
CA ASN A 147 -3.86 -16.78 -1.89
C ASN A 147 -4.08 -17.19 -0.43
N ASN A 148 -5.27 -17.72 -0.13
CA ASN A 148 -5.68 -18.15 1.20
C ASN A 148 -5.26 -19.59 1.56
N VAL A 149 -4.49 -20.27 0.70
CA VAL A 149 -4.07 -21.67 0.87
C VAL A 149 -2.56 -21.85 1.09
N GLY A 150 -1.79 -20.76 1.14
CA GLY A 150 -0.36 -20.77 1.44
C GLY A 150 0.56 -21.15 0.27
N CYS A 151 0.06 -21.18 -0.97
CA CYS A 151 0.88 -21.34 -2.17
C CYS A 151 1.79 -20.12 -2.41
N ALA A 152 2.80 -20.26 -3.27
CA ALA A 152 3.75 -19.19 -3.56
C ALA A 152 3.04 -17.89 -4.01
N ALA A 153 3.44 -16.76 -3.45
CA ALA A 153 2.90 -15.45 -3.79
C ALA A 153 3.92 -14.68 -4.65
N PRO A 154 3.73 -14.55 -5.98
CA PRO A 154 4.56 -13.68 -6.79
C PRO A 154 4.27 -12.22 -6.42
N VAL A 155 5.33 -11.43 -6.26
CA VAL A 155 5.27 -10.03 -5.85
C VAL A 155 6.29 -9.23 -6.67
N CYS A 156 5.84 -8.14 -7.27
CA CYS A 156 6.70 -7.04 -7.70
C CYS A 156 6.24 -5.78 -6.97
N ALA A 157 6.80 -5.56 -5.78
CA ALA A 157 6.47 -4.41 -4.95
C ALA A 157 7.14 -3.12 -5.45
N VAL A 158 8.32 -3.23 -6.06
CA VAL A 158 9.12 -2.05 -6.44
C VAL A 158 8.52 -1.32 -7.63
N ASP A 159 8.38 0.01 -7.52
CA ASP A 159 8.15 0.87 -8.66
C ASP A 159 9.39 0.89 -9.58
N LEU A 160 9.21 0.35 -10.78
CA LEU A 160 10.24 0.31 -11.81
C LEU A 160 10.33 1.66 -12.55
N GLY A 161 9.23 2.41 -12.68
CA GLY A 161 9.11 3.65 -13.46
C GLY A 161 10.24 4.68 -13.21
N PRO A 162 10.52 5.07 -11.95
CA PRO A 162 11.58 6.03 -11.62
C PRO A 162 12.97 5.61 -12.13
N ASN A 163 13.26 4.31 -12.13
CA ASN A 163 14.54 3.72 -12.53
C ASN A 163 14.51 3.11 -13.95
N CYS A 164 13.50 3.46 -14.74
CA CYS A 164 13.31 2.89 -16.07
C CYS A 164 14.52 3.17 -17.00
N PRO A 165 15.08 2.15 -17.69
CA PRO A 165 16.16 2.36 -18.66
C PRO A 165 15.73 3.34 -19.74
N ALA A 166 16.63 4.25 -20.14
CA ALA A 166 16.30 5.32 -21.09
C ALA A 166 15.62 4.86 -22.39
N PRO A 167 15.97 3.71 -23.02
CA PRO A 167 15.27 3.21 -24.22
C PRO A 167 13.83 2.72 -23.96
N LEU A 168 13.48 2.42 -22.71
CA LEU A 168 12.20 1.85 -22.30
C LEU A 168 11.25 2.87 -21.66
N LYS A 169 11.74 4.07 -21.33
CA LYS A 169 10.96 5.11 -20.63
C LYS A 169 9.67 5.47 -21.36
N GLY A 170 8.56 5.37 -20.65
CA GLY A 170 7.25 5.81 -21.11
C GLY A 170 6.14 4.84 -20.72
N PRO A 171 4.88 5.31 -20.63
CA PRO A 171 4.41 6.66 -20.98
C PRO A 171 4.85 7.72 -19.97
N PHE A 172 4.67 8.98 -20.36
CA PHE A 172 4.98 10.15 -19.55
C PHE A 172 3.68 10.86 -19.20
N ASP A 173 3.51 11.25 -17.94
CA ASP A 173 2.35 12.03 -17.50
C ASP A 173 2.36 13.47 -18.04
N SER A 174 1.37 14.27 -17.64
CA SER A 174 1.23 15.67 -18.05
C SER A 174 2.38 16.59 -17.58
N THR A 175 3.18 16.17 -16.59
CA THR A 175 4.38 16.89 -16.12
C THR A 175 5.64 16.50 -16.89
N GLY A 176 5.58 15.41 -17.68
CA GLY A 176 6.71 14.83 -18.37
C GLY A 176 7.48 13.79 -17.54
N PHE A 177 6.93 13.30 -16.43
CA PHE A 177 7.56 12.26 -15.61
C PHE A 177 7.23 10.86 -16.16
N PRO A 178 8.21 9.94 -16.27
CA PRO A 178 7.98 8.59 -16.79
C PRO A 178 7.26 7.73 -15.73
N VAL A 179 5.98 7.48 -15.95
CA VAL A 179 5.17 6.68 -15.00
C VAL A 179 5.33 5.17 -15.22
N GLY A 180 5.87 4.72 -16.36
CA GLY A 180 6.03 3.31 -16.69
C GLY A 180 7.25 2.97 -17.54
N CYS A 181 7.40 1.68 -17.81
CA CYS A 181 8.39 1.11 -18.73
C CYS A 181 7.72 0.26 -19.81
N LYS A 182 8.08 0.51 -21.06
CA LYS A 182 7.86 -0.44 -22.16
C LYS A 182 8.66 -1.72 -21.96
N SER A 183 8.18 -2.83 -22.49
CA SER A 183 9.04 -3.99 -22.72
C SER A 183 10.09 -3.68 -23.80
N ALA A 184 11.13 -4.50 -23.93
CA ALA A 184 12.06 -4.40 -25.04
C ALA A 184 11.38 -4.66 -26.41
N CYS A 185 10.28 -5.43 -26.42
CA CYS A 185 9.46 -5.64 -27.60
C CYS A 185 8.68 -4.38 -28.00
N ASP A 186 8.00 -3.73 -27.04
CA ASP A 186 7.18 -2.53 -27.28
C ASP A 186 8.02 -1.28 -27.57
N ALA A 187 9.25 -1.24 -27.06
CA ALA A 187 10.25 -0.25 -27.44
C ALA A 187 10.86 -0.53 -28.83
N ASN A 188 10.59 -1.70 -29.43
CA ASN A 188 11.06 -2.14 -30.75
C ASN A 188 12.58 -1.95 -30.94
N LEU A 189 13.37 -2.36 -29.93
CA LEU A 189 14.81 -2.05 -29.86
C LEU A 189 15.64 -2.66 -30.99
N ASP A 190 15.22 -3.82 -31.52
CA ASP A 190 15.85 -4.48 -32.67
C ASP A 190 15.23 -4.10 -34.04
N GLY A 191 14.18 -3.27 -34.02
CA GLY A 191 13.50 -2.76 -35.21
C GLY A 191 12.60 -3.77 -35.94
N ASN A 192 12.38 -4.99 -35.43
CA ASN A 192 11.63 -6.03 -36.14
C ASN A 192 10.79 -6.94 -35.22
N GLN A 193 9.71 -6.39 -34.65
CA GLN A 193 8.79 -7.13 -33.78
C GLN A 193 8.24 -8.45 -34.37
N GLN A 194 8.22 -8.64 -35.69
CA GLN A 194 7.77 -9.89 -36.33
C GLN A 194 8.80 -11.02 -36.29
N ASN A 195 10.08 -10.71 -36.10
CA ASN A 195 11.18 -11.67 -35.99
C ASN A 195 12.23 -11.19 -34.98
N SER A 196 11.82 -11.09 -33.72
CA SER A 196 12.56 -10.44 -32.64
C SER A 196 12.82 -11.41 -31.50
N ALA A 197 14.02 -11.36 -30.93
CA ALA A 197 14.34 -12.04 -29.67
C ALA A 197 13.64 -11.32 -28.49
N ASN A 198 13.51 -9.99 -28.53
CA ASN A 198 12.81 -9.21 -27.53
C ASN A 198 11.29 -9.51 -27.47
N CYS A 199 10.68 -9.88 -28.60
CA CYS A 199 9.27 -10.28 -28.70
C CYS A 199 9.04 -11.80 -28.70
N CYS A 200 10.09 -12.63 -28.62
CA CYS A 200 10.04 -14.08 -28.89
C CYS A 200 9.21 -14.46 -30.14
N SER A 201 9.48 -13.81 -31.28
CA SER A 201 8.69 -13.93 -32.52
C SER A 201 9.51 -14.46 -33.71
N GLY A 202 8.82 -14.96 -34.74
CA GLY A 202 9.47 -15.50 -35.95
C GLY A 202 10.41 -16.68 -35.63
N SER A 203 11.69 -16.56 -36.00
CA SER A 203 12.74 -17.54 -35.65
C SER A 203 12.94 -17.72 -34.13
N HIS A 204 12.46 -16.78 -33.32
CA HIS A 204 12.52 -16.81 -31.85
C HIS A 204 11.23 -17.34 -31.20
N SER A 205 10.28 -17.89 -31.95
CA SER A 205 8.96 -18.30 -31.43
C SER A 205 8.93 -19.56 -30.52
N THR A 206 10.06 -20.00 -29.99
CA THR A 206 10.12 -21.18 -29.09
C THR A 206 11.00 -20.91 -27.86
N PRO A 207 10.77 -21.58 -26.72
CA PRO A 207 11.63 -21.43 -25.54
C PRO A 207 13.12 -21.73 -25.77
N ALA A 208 13.44 -22.58 -26.76
CA ALA A 208 14.81 -22.89 -27.14
C ALA A 208 15.46 -21.78 -28.00
N THR A 209 14.66 -21.00 -28.72
CA THR A 209 15.12 -19.93 -29.62
C THR A 209 14.94 -18.52 -29.05
N CYS A 210 14.19 -18.37 -27.96
CA CYS A 210 14.09 -17.16 -27.13
C CYS A 210 14.50 -17.45 -25.67
N PRO A 211 15.79 -17.75 -25.40
CA PRO A 211 16.27 -17.81 -24.02
C PRO A 211 16.29 -16.40 -23.41
N SER A 212 16.07 -16.29 -22.10
CA SER A 212 16.08 -15.00 -21.38
C SER A 212 17.39 -14.21 -21.52
N SER A 213 18.50 -14.87 -21.86
CA SER A 213 19.79 -14.23 -22.15
C SER A 213 19.83 -13.50 -23.50
N GLY A 214 18.87 -13.75 -24.39
CA GLY A 214 18.70 -13.06 -25.68
C GLY A 214 17.66 -11.94 -25.64
N VAL A 215 16.99 -11.72 -24.51
CA VAL A 215 16.00 -10.65 -24.32
C VAL A 215 16.69 -9.47 -23.63
N GLU A 216 16.72 -8.32 -24.30
CA GLU A 216 17.31 -7.10 -23.75
C GLU A 216 16.54 -6.62 -22.52
N PHE A 217 17.26 -6.07 -21.54
CA PHE A 217 16.72 -5.63 -20.25
C PHE A 217 15.95 -6.69 -19.44
N TYR A 218 16.01 -7.98 -19.80
CA TYR A 218 15.42 -9.07 -18.99
C TYR A 218 15.92 -9.04 -17.54
N SER A 219 17.21 -8.76 -17.31
CA SER A 219 17.80 -8.63 -15.98
C SER A 219 17.17 -7.51 -15.14
N TYR A 220 16.74 -6.42 -15.76
CA TYR A 220 16.09 -5.30 -15.09
C TYR A 220 14.69 -5.69 -14.55
N PHE A 221 13.83 -6.25 -15.39
CA PHE A 221 12.50 -6.73 -14.96
C PHE A 221 12.59 -7.95 -14.02
N SER A 222 13.59 -8.81 -14.20
CA SER A 222 13.76 -10.03 -13.40
C SER A 222 14.54 -9.85 -12.08
N ALA A 223 15.22 -8.71 -11.86
CA ALA A 223 16.03 -8.45 -10.66
C ALA A 223 15.25 -8.63 -9.35
N GLN A 224 13.95 -8.34 -9.36
CA GLN A 224 13.06 -8.49 -8.20
C GLN A 224 12.91 -9.94 -7.72
N ARG A 225 13.20 -10.95 -8.56
CA ARG A 225 13.13 -12.38 -8.19
C ARG A 225 14.11 -12.77 -7.08
N MET A 226 15.19 -12.02 -6.84
CA MET A 226 16.19 -12.37 -5.82
C MET A 226 15.79 -11.98 -4.39
N ASN A 227 15.07 -10.87 -4.18
CA ASN A 227 14.67 -10.45 -2.83
C ASN A 227 13.63 -11.39 -2.19
N ALA A 228 12.73 -11.96 -2.98
CA ALA A 228 11.72 -12.91 -2.49
C ALA A 228 12.32 -14.21 -1.92
N MET A 229 13.51 -14.63 -2.35
CA MET A 229 14.16 -15.86 -1.88
C MET A 229 15.04 -15.67 -0.63
N ILE A 230 15.43 -14.44 -0.29
CA ILE A 230 16.28 -14.15 0.87
C ILE A 230 15.44 -14.01 2.15
N GLY A 231 14.28 -13.35 2.07
CA GLY A 231 13.40 -13.13 3.23
C GLY A 231 12.68 -14.39 3.74
N ASN A 232 12.65 -15.49 2.98
CA ASN A 232 11.67 -16.57 3.20
C ASN A 232 12.24 -17.94 3.63
N ARG A 233 13.48 -18.00 4.14
CA ARG A 233 14.07 -19.27 4.63
C ARG A 233 13.35 -19.87 5.84
N GLN A 234 12.59 -19.08 6.62
CA GLN A 234 11.86 -19.59 7.79
C GLN A 234 10.50 -20.22 7.44
N ALA A 235 9.76 -19.73 6.43
CA ALA A 235 8.47 -20.34 6.06
C ALA A 235 8.61 -21.57 5.15
N LEU A 236 9.65 -21.62 4.30
CA LEU A 236 9.85 -22.72 3.35
C LEU A 236 10.00 -24.09 4.06
N LEU A 237 10.64 -24.12 5.22
CA LEU A 237 10.80 -25.33 6.04
C LEU A 237 9.51 -25.79 6.73
N ALA A 238 8.55 -24.90 6.97
CA ALA A 238 7.25 -25.25 7.54
C ALA A 238 6.29 -25.82 6.47
N SER A 239 6.33 -25.28 5.25
CA SER A 239 5.44 -25.68 4.16
C SER A 239 5.68 -27.13 3.68
N ILE A 240 6.95 -27.52 3.46
CA ILE A 240 7.31 -28.84 2.91
C ILE A 240 6.81 -30.01 3.78
N GLN A 241 6.75 -29.83 5.10
CA GLN A 241 6.32 -30.89 6.03
C GLN A 241 4.82 -31.20 5.96
N SER A 242 3.99 -30.25 5.49
CA SER A 242 2.53 -30.38 5.46
C SER A 242 1.98 -31.14 4.25
N CYS A 243 2.74 -31.22 3.16
CA CYS A 243 2.27 -31.76 1.87
C CYS A 243 2.49 -33.27 1.69
N ILE A 244 3.01 -34.01 2.68
CA ILE A 244 3.50 -35.39 2.47
C ILE A 244 2.72 -36.47 3.25
N ASN A 245 1.86 -36.14 4.23
CA ASN A 245 1.05 -37.15 4.93
C ASN A 245 -0.34 -36.67 5.40
N PRO A 246 -1.43 -37.40 5.07
CA PRO A 246 -2.75 -37.19 5.69
C PRO A 246 -2.81 -37.85 7.08
N PRO A 247 -3.48 -37.24 8.08
CA PRO A 247 -3.55 -37.81 9.42
C PRO A 247 -4.62 -38.90 9.55
N LEU A 248 -4.20 -40.12 9.94
CA LEU A 248 -5.12 -41.09 10.55
C LEU A 248 -5.52 -40.59 11.94
N ALA A 249 -6.79 -40.24 12.12
CA ALA A 249 -7.36 -40.02 13.44
C ALA A 249 -7.73 -41.38 14.09
N LEU A 250 -7.06 -41.74 15.19
CA LEU A 250 -7.42 -42.92 15.97
C LEU A 250 -7.36 -42.64 17.49
N PHE A 251 -8.54 -42.74 18.12
CA PHE A 251 -8.84 -43.07 19.52
C PHE A 251 -7.79 -42.84 20.62
N LEU A 252 -8.25 -42.24 21.73
CA LEU A 252 -8.39 -42.98 23.00
C LEU A 252 -9.54 -42.42 23.86
N ARG A 253 -10.11 -43.25 24.74
CA ARG A 253 -11.40 -43.06 25.42
C ARG A 253 -11.32 -43.61 26.86
N LYS A 254 -12.19 -43.14 27.79
CA LYS A 254 -12.43 -43.64 29.18
C LYS A 254 -11.33 -43.23 30.21
N THR A 255 -11.51 -43.07 31.55
CA THR A 255 -12.64 -43.03 32.56
C THR A 255 -12.06 -42.48 33.91
N ARG A 256 -12.73 -42.27 35.07
CA ARG A 256 -14.07 -42.60 35.65
C ARG A 256 -14.42 -41.66 36.84
N PHE A 257 -15.71 -41.34 37.00
CA PHE A 257 -16.54 -41.24 38.23
C PHE A 257 -15.94 -41.24 39.65
N PHE A 258 -16.48 -40.36 40.53
CA PHE A 258 -17.13 -40.72 41.82
C PHE A 258 -18.12 -39.61 42.29
N GLU A 259 -19.15 -39.99 43.05
CA GLU A 259 -20.21 -39.13 43.66
C GLU A 259 -19.77 -38.62 45.07
N THR A 260 -20.45 -37.76 45.87
CA THR A 260 -21.90 -37.57 46.12
C THR A 260 -22.21 -36.29 46.96
N MET A 261 -23.44 -35.76 46.83
CA MET A 261 -24.29 -35.02 47.83
C MET A 261 -23.89 -33.70 48.55
N LYS A 262 -24.50 -32.60 48.08
CA LYS A 262 -25.34 -31.58 48.77
C LYS A 262 -25.06 -31.12 50.23
N PHE A 263 -24.98 -29.80 50.42
CA PHE A 263 -25.85 -29.04 51.36
C PHE A 263 -25.96 -27.55 50.95
N THR A 264 -27.07 -26.89 51.31
CA THR A 264 -27.45 -25.56 50.80
C THR A 264 -27.24 -24.46 51.86
N VAL A 265 -26.57 -23.36 51.49
CA VAL A 265 -26.76 -22.04 52.12
C VAL A 265 -26.73 -20.98 51.02
N ALA A 266 -27.79 -20.18 50.91
CA ALA A 266 -27.88 -19.10 49.94
C ALA A 266 -27.11 -17.87 50.46
N ALA A 267 -25.93 -17.62 49.90
CA ALA A 267 -25.26 -16.33 50.00
C ALA A 267 -25.45 -15.59 48.68
N SER A 268 -26.25 -14.52 48.69
CA SER A 268 -26.46 -13.65 47.53
C SER A 268 -25.21 -12.80 47.28
N ALA A 269 -24.24 -13.38 46.57
CA ALA A 269 -23.12 -12.63 46.01
C ALA A 269 -23.65 -11.72 44.89
N LEU A 270 -23.46 -10.41 45.03
CA LEU A 270 -23.57 -9.50 43.89
C LEU A 270 -22.50 -9.90 42.87
N ALA A 271 -22.94 -10.53 41.78
CA ALA A 271 -22.12 -10.65 40.59
C ALA A 271 -22.00 -9.25 39.96
N ALA A 272 -21.03 -8.47 40.46
CA ALA A 272 -20.54 -7.31 39.74
C ALA A 272 -19.89 -7.83 38.45
N GLY A 273 -20.70 -7.91 37.38
CA GLY A 273 -20.20 -8.25 36.07
C GLY A 273 -19.14 -7.22 35.67
N LEU A 274 -17.89 -7.67 35.51
CA LEU A 274 -16.90 -6.89 34.78
C LEU A 274 -17.41 -6.80 33.35
N PHE A 275 -18.13 -5.72 33.05
CA PHE A 275 -18.24 -5.23 31.69
C PHE A 275 -16.85 -4.78 31.28
N THR A 276 -16.09 -5.68 30.65
CA THR A 276 -14.93 -5.28 29.87
C THR A 276 -15.45 -4.42 28.74
N THR A 277 -15.33 -3.09 28.89
CA THR A 277 -15.49 -2.17 27.78
C THR A 277 -14.44 -2.55 26.75
N VAL A 278 -14.87 -3.19 25.67
CA VAL A 278 -14.05 -3.29 24.47
C VAL A 278 -13.97 -1.87 23.95
N ASP A 279 -12.85 -1.19 24.21
CA ASP A 279 -12.59 0.11 23.62
C ASP A 279 -12.78 0.00 22.11
N ALA A 280 -13.56 0.90 21.53
CA ALA A 280 -13.69 0.96 20.09
C ALA A 280 -12.30 1.19 19.48
N THR A 281 -12.01 0.49 18.38
CA THR A 281 -10.75 0.65 17.66
C THR A 281 -11.00 0.95 16.21
N ARG A 282 -10.08 1.72 15.64
CA ARG A 282 -10.06 2.10 14.23
C ARG A 282 -8.86 1.50 13.54
N THR A 283 -8.99 1.26 12.25
CA THR A 283 -7.90 0.75 11.41
C THR A 283 -7.00 1.90 10.99
N PHE A 284 -5.72 1.81 11.33
CA PHE A 284 -4.68 2.67 10.78
C PHE A 284 -3.77 1.87 9.87
N THR A 285 -3.44 2.46 8.72
CA THR A 285 -2.44 1.93 7.79
C THR A 285 -1.29 2.91 7.67
N VAL A 286 -0.06 2.40 7.65
CA VAL A 286 1.13 3.19 7.36
C VAL A 286 1.80 2.57 6.15
N TYR A 287 1.85 3.33 5.05
CA TYR A 287 2.36 2.90 3.75
C TYR A 287 3.66 3.63 3.42
N ASN A 288 4.69 2.86 3.06
CA ASN A 288 5.90 3.40 2.47
C ASN A 288 5.75 3.44 0.94
N GLY A 289 5.26 4.55 0.38
CA GLY A 289 5.26 4.78 -1.07
C GLY A 289 6.63 5.15 -1.64
N CYS A 290 7.69 5.24 -0.82
CA CYS A 290 9.01 5.61 -1.30
C CYS A 290 9.71 4.46 -2.05
N PRO A 291 10.54 4.75 -3.07
CA PRO A 291 11.33 3.76 -3.82
C PRO A 291 12.53 3.18 -3.05
N PHE A 292 12.54 3.33 -1.72
CA PHE A 292 13.60 2.88 -0.81
C PHE A 292 13.01 2.48 0.54
N THR A 293 13.75 1.69 1.32
CA THR A 293 13.37 1.35 2.69
C THR A 293 13.33 2.60 3.57
N VAL A 294 12.25 2.75 4.32
CA VAL A 294 12.15 3.70 5.42
C VAL A 294 11.91 2.93 6.72
N TRP A 295 12.17 3.56 7.85
CA TRP A 295 11.82 3.00 9.16
C TRP A 295 10.76 3.89 9.78
N PRO A 296 9.45 3.59 9.62
CA PRO A 296 8.43 4.35 10.31
C PRO A 296 8.59 4.24 11.83
N ALA A 297 8.07 5.24 12.51
CA ALA A 297 8.05 5.36 13.95
C ALA A 297 6.74 5.98 14.41
N MET A 298 6.36 5.67 15.64
CA MET A 298 5.13 6.12 16.26
C MET A 298 5.39 6.48 17.72
N PHE A 299 4.87 7.63 18.13
CA PHE A 299 4.93 8.12 19.50
C PHE A 299 3.53 8.47 19.99
N THR A 300 3.34 8.49 21.30
CA THR A 300 2.12 9.00 21.92
C THR A 300 2.50 9.80 23.15
N GLY A 301 2.04 11.05 23.19
CA GLY A 301 2.41 12.05 24.17
C GLY A 301 2.25 11.65 25.64
N ALA A 302 2.83 12.48 26.52
CA ALA A 302 2.59 12.38 27.95
C ALA A 302 1.10 12.60 28.28
N ASN A 303 0.63 12.01 29.39
CA ASN A 303 -0.77 12.07 29.83
C ASN A 303 -1.80 11.45 28.86
N LYS A 304 -1.35 10.55 27.97
CA LYS A 304 -2.20 9.78 27.06
C LYS A 304 -3.30 8.98 27.77
N ALA A 305 -4.52 9.04 27.23
CA ALA A 305 -5.64 8.21 27.68
C ALA A 305 -5.49 6.75 27.23
N ALA A 306 -5.04 6.55 26.00
CA ALA A 306 -4.72 5.24 25.41
C ALA A 306 -3.57 5.36 24.40
N SER A 307 -3.00 4.23 23.98
CA SER A 307 -2.02 4.14 22.88
C SER A 307 -2.24 2.88 22.06
N PRO A 308 -1.93 2.88 20.75
CA PRO A 308 -2.04 1.70 19.90
C PRO A 308 -1.21 0.53 20.43
N ALA A 309 -1.79 -0.67 20.36
CA ALA A 309 -1.12 -1.92 20.73
C ALA A 309 -0.23 -2.44 19.57
N PHE A 310 0.66 -1.57 19.09
CA PHE A 310 1.58 -1.84 17.98
C PHE A 310 2.99 -1.35 18.31
N THR A 311 4.01 -1.79 17.57
CA THR A 311 5.39 -1.34 17.80
C THR A 311 5.54 0.16 17.50
N THR A 312 6.31 0.85 18.33
CA THR A 312 6.65 2.28 18.18
C THR A 312 7.70 2.53 17.09
N GLY A 313 8.19 1.48 16.43
CA GLY A 313 8.97 1.61 15.20
C GLY A 313 9.26 0.25 14.54
N TRP A 314 9.42 0.27 13.23
CA TRP A 314 9.62 -0.92 12.40
C TRP A 314 10.37 -0.57 11.11
N GLU A 315 10.75 -1.59 10.35
CA GLU A 315 11.28 -1.44 9.00
C GLU A 315 10.16 -1.61 7.98
N ALA A 316 10.07 -0.69 7.02
CA ALA A 316 9.17 -0.77 5.87
C ALA A 316 10.00 -0.69 4.59
N ALA A 317 10.18 -1.83 3.93
CA ALA A 317 10.76 -1.88 2.59
C ALA A 317 9.93 -1.02 1.61
N ALA A 318 10.52 -0.69 0.45
CA ALA A 318 9.84 0.08 -0.59
C ALA A 318 8.47 -0.54 -0.93
N PHE A 319 7.43 0.30 -0.97
CA PHE A 319 6.05 -0.07 -1.35
C PHE A 319 5.38 -1.12 -0.45
N THR A 320 5.83 -1.27 0.80
CA THR A 320 5.13 -2.07 1.80
C THR A 320 4.27 -1.20 2.73
N HIS A 321 3.23 -1.81 3.32
CA HIS A 321 2.43 -1.19 4.36
C HIS A 321 2.34 -2.11 5.58
N VAL A 322 2.01 -1.50 6.73
CA VAL A 322 1.48 -2.21 7.90
C VAL A 322 0.12 -1.65 8.26
N THR A 323 -0.74 -2.49 8.83
CA THR A 323 -2.07 -2.09 9.29
C THR A 323 -2.27 -2.57 10.73
N PHE A 324 -2.76 -1.69 11.60
CA PHE A 324 -2.95 -1.98 13.02
C PHE A 324 -4.19 -1.29 13.60
N SER A 325 -4.59 -1.73 14.80
CA SER A 325 -5.73 -1.15 15.54
C SER A 325 -5.27 -0.01 16.45
N VAL A 326 -6.01 1.09 16.40
CA VAL A 326 -5.80 2.31 17.19
C VAL A 326 -7.04 2.56 18.06
N PRO A 327 -6.90 2.83 19.38
CA PRO A 327 -8.02 3.18 20.25
C PRO A 327 -8.76 4.45 19.79
N ASP A 328 -10.08 4.48 19.90
CA ASP A 328 -10.93 5.60 19.44
C ASP A 328 -10.64 6.93 20.14
N ASN A 329 -9.97 6.89 21.29
CA ASN A 329 -9.56 8.00 22.14
C ASN A 329 -8.03 8.21 22.14
N TRP A 330 -7.33 7.83 21.06
CA TRP A 330 -5.90 8.08 20.91
C TRP A 330 -5.61 9.58 20.70
N THR A 331 -5.03 10.22 21.70
CA THR A 331 -4.68 11.65 21.71
C THR A 331 -3.17 11.88 21.71
N ALA A 332 -2.70 12.97 21.09
CA ALA A 332 -1.28 13.29 20.95
C ALA A 332 -0.47 12.14 20.30
N GLY A 333 -1.06 11.51 19.29
CA GLY A 333 -0.42 10.53 18.44
C GLY A 333 0.45 11.20 17.39
N ARG A 334 1.64 10.64 17.13
CA ARG A 334 2.56 11.09 16.07
C ARG A 334 3.06 9.89 15.29
N ILE A 335 3.07 9.98 13.97
CA ILE A 335 3.65 8.99 13.05
C ILE A 335 4.61 9.72 12.11
N TRP A 336 5.82 9.20 11.92
CA TRP A 336 6.82 9.76 10.99
C TRP A 336 7.69 8.64 10.41
N ALA A 337 8.51 8.97 9.42
CA ALA A 337 9.48 8.04 8.82
C ALA A 337 10.91 8.51 9.03
N ARG A 338 11.84 7.56 8.94
CA ARG A 338 13.29 7.73 9.16
C ARG A 338 14.03 7.09 8.01
N ARG A 339 15.16 7.66 7.60
CA ARG A 339 16.02 7.11 6.53
C ARG A 339 17.43 6.79 6.96
N ASN A 340 18.08 5.97 6.12
CA ASN A 340 19.47 5.58 6.20
C ASN A 340 19.84 5.07 7.61
N CYS A 341 18.98 4.23 8.18
CA CYS A 341 19.13 3.73 9.54
C CYS A 341 20.07 2.52 9.62
N ASN A 342 20.88 2.48 10.67
CA ASN A 342 21.66 1.32 11.09
C ASN A 342 21.59 1.15 12.61
N PHE A 343 20.85 0.14 13.05
CA PHE A 343 20.64 -0.14 14.47
C PHE A 343 21.66 -1.12 15.07
N ALA A 344 22.63 -1.61 14.30
CA ALA A 344 23.54 -2.68 14.72
C ALA A 344 24.61 -2.23 15.73
N SER A 345 24.99 -0.94 15.73
CA SER A 345 26.08 -0.39 16.55
C SER A 345 25.66 0.77 17.46
N ASN A 346 24.49 1.37 17.21
CA ASN A 346 24.00 2.53 17.92
C ASN A 346 22.47 2.49 17.99
N PRO A 347 21.85 2.09 19.12
CA PRO A 347 20.39 2.04 19.28
C PRO A 347 19.80 3.35 19.85
N GLY A 348 20.50 4.48 19.69
CA GLY A 348 20.01 5.81 20.09
C GLY A 348 19.37 6.59 18.94
N PRO A 349 19.03 7.89 19.12
CA PRO A 349 18.48 8.70 18.03
C PRO A 349 19.41 8.81 16.81
N ASN A 350 20.72 8.69 17.01
CA ASN A 350 21.70 8.73 15.94
C ASN A 350 21.87 7.38 15.18
N SER A 351 20.93 6.42 15.30
CA SER A 351 20.87 5.25 14.41
C SER A 351 20.55 5.63 12.97
N CYS A 352 19.74 6.68 12.79
CA CYS A 352 19.20 7.12 11.50
C CYS A 352 19.83 8.47 11.13
N LEU A 353 19.87 8.75 9.82
CA LEU A 353 20.38 10.03 9.33
C LEU A 353 19.41 11.17 9.64
N ASP A 354 18.10 10.90 9.56
CA ASP A 354 17.01 11.81 9.92
C ASP A 354 15.93 11.09 10.75
N GLY A 355 15.09 11.87 11.44
CA GLY A 355 13.94 11.40 12.22
C GLY A 355 14.22 10.40 13.36
N GLY A 356 15.48 10.07 13.67
CA GLY A 356 15.81 9.04 14.64
C GLY A 356 15.29 9.35 16.05
N CYS A 357 15.12 8.33 16.88
CA CYS A 357 14.47 8.44 18.19
C CYS A 357 15.26 7.72 19.30
N ASN A 358 15.07 8.15 20.55
CA ASN A 358 15.50 7.36 21.71
C ASN A 358 14.87 5.96 21.63
N GLY A 359 15.65 4.90 21.85
CA GLY A 359 15.22 3.50 21.68
C GLY A 359 15.64 2.84 20.36
N GLY A 360 16.06 3.62 19.35
CA GLY A 360 16.58 3.08 18.10
C GLY A 360 15.46 2.58 17.20
N LEU A 361 15.45 1.30 16.81
CA LEU A 361 14.44 0.79 15.87
C LEU A 361 13.02 0.95 16.43
N VAL A 362 12.84 0.58 17.70
CA VAL A 362 11.58 0.68 18.45
C VAL A 362 11.72 1.88 19.39
N CYS A 363 11.02 2.98 19.10
CA CYS A 363 11.16 4.21 19.85
C CYS A 363 10.66 4.06 21.30
N ASP A 364 11.36 4.67 22.27
CA ASP A 364 10.96 4.66 23.67
C ASP A 364 9.56 5.32 23.84
N PRO A 365 8.59 4.66 24.50
CA PRO A 365 7.20 5.11 24.54
C PRO A 365 6.93 6.35 25.42
N ASN A 366 7.98 6.94 26.01
CA ASN A 366 7.90 8.13 26.87
C ASN A 366 8.84 9.27 26.42
N THR A 367 9.94 8.94 25.74
CA THR A 367 11.02 9.88 25.36
C THR A 367 11.45 9.76 23.88
N GLY A 368 10.91 8.79 23.14
CA GLY A 368 11.26 8.47 21.76
C GLY A 368 10.56 9.32 20.71
N THR A 369 10.42 10.62 20.92
CA THR A 369 10.02 11.55 19.83
C THR A 369 11.09 11.57 18.73
N GLY A 370 10.68 11.86 17.49
CA GLY A 370 11.61 12.01 16.37
C GLY A 370 12.54 13.20 16.58
N VAL A 371 13.82 13.04 16.23
CA VAL A 371 14.81 14.11 16.21
C VAL A 371 14.74 14.85 14.87
N PRO A 372 14.53 16.19 14.86
CA PRO A 372 14.48 16.99 13.64
C PRO A 372 15.70 16.85 12.71
N PRO A 373 15.49 16.90 11.37
CA PRO A 373 14.22 17.12 10.71
C PRO A 373 13.36 15.86 10.59
N ALA A 374 12.05 16.00 10.78
CA ALA A 374 11.08 14.91 10.63
C ALA A 374 9.70 15.43 10.18
N SER A 375 9.23 14.97 9.03
CA SER A 375 7.85 15.19 8.57
C SER A 375 6.88 14.38 9.45
N LEU A 376 5.98 15.05 10.17
CA LEU A 376 5.05 14.41 11.08
C LEU A 376 3.64 14.30 10.49
N ALA A 377 2.97 13.18 10.77
CA ALA A 377 1.51 13.07 10.77
C ALA A 377 1.04 13.02 12.22
N GLU A 378 0.28 14.02 12.67
CA GLU A 378 -0.20 14.15 14.05
C GLU A 378 -1.71 13.83 14.15
N PHE A 379 -2.14 13.25 15.28
CA PHE A 379 -3.51 12.77 15.49
C PHE A 379 -4.01 13.02 16.92
N SER A 380 -5.27 13.44 17.04
CA SER A 380 -6.05 13.38 18.28
C SER A 380 -7.51 12.98 17.97
N LEU A 381 -7.83 11.71 18.20
CA LEU A 381 -9.13 11.10 17.90
C LEU A 381 -10.16 11.38 19.00
N SER A 382 -11.42 11.49 18.61
CA SER A 382 -12.57 11.74 19.52
C SER A 382 -12.34 12.91 20.48
N GLY A 383 -11.72 13.98 19.98
CA GLY A 383 -11.39 15.18 20.73
C GLY A 383 -12.57 16.13 20.96
N ALA A 384 -12.24 17.41 21.17
CA ALA A 384 -13.23 18.45 21.45
C ALA A 384 -14.31 18.52 20.35
N GLY A 385 -15.58 18.61 20.77
CA GLY A 385 -16.72 18.68 19.85
C GLY A 385 -17.10 17.35 19.16
N GLY A 386 -16.47 16.22 19.52
CA GLY A 386 -16.71 14.95 18.83
C GLY A 386 -16.04 14.89 17.45
N LEU A 387 -14.90 15.57 17.31
CA LEU A 387 -14.10 15.60 16.11
C LEU A 387 -12.78 14.85 16.35
N ASP A 388 -12.34 14.13 15.34
CA ASP A 388 -10.93 13.80 15.19
C ASP A 388 -10.21 15.02 14.63
N PHE A 389 -9.04 15.32 15.18
CA PHE A 389 -8.10 16.32 14.66
C PHE A 389 -6.87 15.60 14.12
N TYR A 390 -6.43 15.97 12.93
CA TYR A 390 -5.24 15.41 12.31
C TYR A 390 -4.60 16.42 11.35
N ASP A 391 -3.29 16.31 11.18
CA ASP A 391 -2.51 17.26 10.42
C ASP A 391 -1.18 16.69 9.96
N ILE A 392 -0.58 17.37 8.97
CA ILE A 392 0.81 17.18 8.57
C ILE A 392 1.59 18.37 9.13
N SER A 393 2.74 18.10 9.73
CA SER A 393 3.50 19.11 10.46
C SER A 393 4.98 19.10 10.09
N PHE A 394 5.48 20.28 9.70
CA PHE A 394 6.88 20.60 9.45
C PHE A 394 7.45 21.56 10.50
N VAL A 395 6.79 21.69 11.66
CA VAL A 395 7.30 22.41 12.84
C VAL A 395 8.66 21.83 13.25
N ASP A 396 8.77 20.49 13.22
CA ASP A 396 10.00 19.73 13.44
C ASP A 396 10.82 19.52 12.14
N GLY A 397 10.59 20.34 11.10
CA GLY A 397 11.23 20.27 9.80
C GLY A 397 10.61 19.23 8.85
N TYR A 398 11.22 19.06 7.68
CA TYR A 398 10.83 18.10 6.65
C TYR A 398 11.95 17.09 6.42
N ASN A 399 11.58 15.81 6.27
CA ASN A 399 12.49 14.80 5.74
C ASN A 399 11.88 14.06 4.53
N LEU A 400 10.61 13.67 4.59
CA LEU A 400 9.93 12.92 3.52
C LEU A 400 8.62 13.58 3.09
N PRO A 401 8.20 13.42 1.82
CA PRO A 401 6.85 13.80 1.41
C PRO A 401 5.85 12.88 2.12
N ILE A 402 4.67 13.38 2.45
CA ILE A 402 3.72 12.69 3.33
C ILE A 402 2.27 13.06 2.99
N SER A 403 1.34 12.14 3.18
CA SER A 403 -0.11 12.42 3.14
C SER A 403 -0.87 11.65 4.22
N ILE A 404 -2.06 12.16 4.58
CA ILE A 404 -3.04 11.48 5.42
C ILE A 404 -4.33 11.35 4.63
N THR A 405 -4.74 10.12 4.33
CA THR A 405 -6.05 9.81 3.73
C THR A 405 -6.95 9.09 4.72
N ASN A 406 -8.25 9.00 4.43
CA ASN A 406 -9.22 8.31 5.27
C ASN A 406 -10.31 7.63 4.44
N ASN A 407 -10.91 6.57 4.98
CA ASN A 407 -11.92 5.75 4.28
C ASN A 407 -13.36 6.29 4.34
N VAL A 408 -13.59 7.54 4.78
CA VAL A 408 -14.93 8.11 5.01
C VAL A 408 -15.15 9.49 4.37
N GLY A 409 -14.28 9.87 3.43
CA GLY A 409 -14.40 11.11 2.64
C GLY A 409 -14.30 12.40 3.47
N CYS A 410 -13.56 12.38 4.58
CA CYS A 410 -13.11 13.61 5.25
C CYS A 410 -11.89 14.20 4.50
N PRO A 411 -11.48 15.46 4.75
CA PRO A 411 -10.32 16.06 4.10
C PRO A 411 -9.06 15.21 4.21
N ALA A 412 -8.24 15.19 3.17
CA ALA A 412 -7.04 14.37 3.08
C ALA A 412 -5.82 15.27 2.80
N PRO A 413 -5.12 15.78 3.84
CA PRO A 413 -3.99 16.65 3.64
C PRO A 413 -2.78 15.90 3.08
N ASP A 414 -1.96 16.65 2.34
CA ASP A 414 -0.79 16.14 1.65
C ASP A 414 0.36 17.16 1.58
N CYS A 415 1.54 16.63 1.33
CA CYS A 415 2.73 17.33 0.88
C CYS A 415 3.53 16.32 0.04
N ALA A 416 3.16 16.17 -1.24
CA ALA A 416 3.82 15.22 -2.14
C ALA A 416 5.14 15.72 -2.74
N VAL A 417 5.41 17.03 -2.66
CA VAL A 417 6.62 17.66 -3.21
C VAL A 417 7.85 17.33 -2.37
N ASP A 418 8.96 16.92 -3.01
CA ASP A 418 10.23 16.77 -2.29
C ASP A 418 10.90 18.14 -2.03
N LEU A 419 10.91 18.55 -0.77
CA LEU A 419 11.52 19.80 -0.32
C LEU A 419 13.06 19.71 -0.26
N GLY A 420 13.65 18.53 -0.03
CA GLY A 420 15.10 18.36 0.19
C GLY A 420 16.01 19.05 -0.85
N PRO A 421 15.81 18.81 -2.16
CA PRO A 421 16.59 19.41 -3.24
C PRO A 421 16.58 20.94 -3.25
N ASN A 422 15.45 21.57 -2.93
CA ASN A 422 15.25 23.02 -2.99
C ASN A 422 15.31 23.72 -1.61
N CYS A 423 15.62 22.98 -0.55
CA CYS A 423 15.72 23.52 0.81
C CYS A 423 16.71 24.70 0.89
N PRO A 424 16.33 25.83 1.54
CA PRO A 424 17.20 26.99 1.73
C PRO A 424 18.51 26.63 2.44
N ALA A 425 19.62 27.21 2.01
CA ALA A 425 20.96 26.85 2.50
C ALA A 425 21.13 26.84 4.04
N PRO A 426 20.55 27.76 4.84
CA PRO A 426 20.65 27.71 6.31
C PRO A 426 19.90 26.54 6.97
N LEU A 427 18.97 25.92 6.26
CA LEU A 427 18.10 24.83 6.72
C LEU A 427 18.50 23.47 6.16
N LYS A 428 19.29 23.46 5.08
CA LYS A 428 19.54 22.30 4.22
C LYS A 428 20.34 21.22 4.93
N GLY A 429 19.79 20.01 4.93
CA GLY A 429 20.41 18.83 5.51
C GLY A 429 19.50 18.14 6.53
N PRO A 430 19.87 16.93 6.99
CA PRO A 430 21.17 16.28 6.79
C PRO A 430 21.42 15.79 5.36
N PHE A 431 22.66 15.46 5.07
CA PHE A 431 23.12 14.97 3.76
C PHE A 431 23.49 13.49 3.84
N ASP A 432 23.18 12.71 2.82
CA ASP A 432 23.59 11.31 2.75
C ASP A 432 25.05 11.13 2.26
N SER A 433 25.47 9.88 2.09
CA SER A 433 26.81 9.52 1.62
C SER A 433 27.11 9.92 0.17
N THR A 434 26.10 10.30 -0.62
CA THR A 434 26.25 10.85 -1.97
C THR A 434 26.33 12.38 -1.97
N GLY A 435 26.04 13.02 -0.82
CA GLY A 435 25.89 14.46 -0.70
C GLY A 435 24.48 14.96 -1.05
N PHE A 436 23.49 14.07 -1.19
CA PHE A 436 22.12 14.48 -1.43
C PHE A 436 21.48 15.03 -0.15
N PRO A 437 20.80 16.20 -0.19
CA PRO A 437 20.12 16.80 0.95
C PRO A 437 18.84 16.02 1.28
N VAL A 438 18.93 15.01 2.15
CA VAL A 438 17.76 14.21 2.51
C VAL A 438 16.75 15.04 3.32
N GLY A 439 17.20 15.95 4.20
CA GLY A 439 16.30 16.75 5.05
C GLY A 439 16.32 18.26 4.80
N CYS A 440 15.33 18.93 5.38
CA CYS A 440 15.23 20.38 5.51
C CYS A 440 14.77 20.73 6.93
N ARG A 441 15.62 21.39 7.73
CA ARG A 441 15.27 21.81 9.10
C ARG A 441 14.22 22.91 9.09
N SER A 442 13.39 22.97 10.13
CA SER A 442 12.64 24.20 10.45
C SER A 442 13.60 25.29 10.95
N ALA A 443 13.20 26.56 10.85
CA ALA A 443 14.04 27.66 11.36
C ALA A 443 14.32 27.57 12.87
N CYS A 444 13.39 26.97 13.64
CA CYS A 444 13.60 26.67 15.05
C CYS A 444 14.69 25.59 15.26
N SER A 445 14.58 24.45 14.58
CA SER A 445 15.54 23.35 14.71
C SER A 445 16.91 23.67 14.09
N ALA A 446 16.99 24.63 13.17
CA ALA A 446 18.23 25.22 12.68
C ALA A 446 18.81 26.30 13.62
N ASN A 447 18.08 26.73 14.66
CA ASN A 447 18.47 27.75 15.63
C ASN A 447 18.95 29.07 14.99
N LEU A 448 18.19 29.58 14.00
CA LEU A 448 18.64 30.70 13.17
C LEU A 448 18.77 32.04 13.92
N ASP A 449 18.07 32.21 15.04
CA ASP A 449 18.16 33.39 15.92
C ASP A 449 19.10 33.18 17.13
N GLY A 450 19.62 31.96 17.31
CA GLY A 450 20.54 31.62 18.40
C GLY A 450 19.91 31.47 19.78
N ASN A 451 18.59 31.62 19.94
CA ASN A 451 17.92 31.62 21.26
C ASN A 451 16.56 30.88 21.25
N PRO A 452 16.54 29.53 21.21
CA PRO A 452 15.31 28.74 21.13
C PRO A 452 14.35 28.94 22.31
N GLN A 453 14.81 29.50 23.43
CA GLN A 453 14.01 29.77 24.62
C GLN A 453 13.21 31.08 24.53
N ASN A 454 13.57 31.99 23.63
CA ASN A 454 12.84 33.22 23.33
C ASN A 454 12.99 33.57 21.85
N SER A 455 12.30 32.82 21.01
CA SER A 455 12.46 32.80 19.55
C SER A 455 11.12 32.94 18.84
N ALA A 456 11.08 33.79 17.81
CA ALA A 456 9.95 33.86 16.87
C ALA A 456 9.90 32.65 15.93
N ASN A 457 11.03 31.98 15.67
CA ASN A 457 11.06 30.75 14.89
C ASN A 457 10.49 29.55 15.67
N CYS A 458 10.66 29.52 16.99
CA CYS A 458 10.17 28.47 17.90
C CYS A 458 8.85 28.81 18.63
N CYS A 459 8.30 30.02 18.41
CA CYS A 459 7.20 30.59 19.20
C CYS A 459 7.36 30.41 20.73
N SER A 460 8.51 30.83 21.26
CA SER A 460 8.90 30.60 22.66
C SER A 460 9.17 31.90 23.43
N GLY A 461 9.16 31.82 24.76
CA GLY A 461 9.40 32.98 25.64
C GLY A 461 8.33 34.07 25.42
N SER A 462 8.76 35.26 25.04
CA SER A 462 7.88 36.39 24.67
C SER A 462 7.10 36.19 23.36
N HIS A 463 7.36 35.10 22.62
CA HIS A 463 6.63 34.70 21.41
C HIS A 463 5.67 33.51 21.66
N ASN A 464 5.34 33.18 22.91
CA ASN A 464 4.56 31.99 23.28
C ASN A 464 3.02 32.10 23.10
N THR A 465 2.55 32.96 22.20
CA THR A 465 1.14 33.07 21.81
C THR A 465 1.02 33.38 20.30
N PRO A 466 -0.10 33.02 19.64
CA PRO A 466 -0.31 33.36 18.22
C PRO A 466 -0.17 34.86 17.91
N ALA A 467 -0.65 35.73 18.80
CA ALA A 467 -0.55 37.18 18.63
C ALA A 467 0.89 37.71 18.71
N THR A 468 1.77 37.02 19.43
CA THR A 468 3.19 37.37 19.59
C THR A 468 4.14 36.61 18.65
N CYS A 469 3.62 35.61 17.94
CA CYS A 469 4.34 34.82 16.95
C CYS A 469 3.54 34.72 15.64
N PRO A 470 3.37 35.84 14.91
CA PRO A 470 2.77 35.82 13.58
C PRO A 470 3.74 35.14 12.59
N SER A 471 3.19 34.49 11.56
CA SER A 471 3.96 33.83 10.50
C SER A 471 4.98 34.74 9.81
N SER A 472 4.73 36.06 9.76
CA SER A 472 5.68 37.08 9.25
C SER A 472 6.98 37.20 10.06
N GLY A 473 7.01 36.71 11.31
CA GLY A 473 8.20 36.64 12.16
C GLY A 473 8.97 35.32 12.04
N VAL A 474 8.41 34.31 11.35
CA VAL A 474 9.00 32.98 11.22
C VAL A 474 9.83 32.91 9.93
N GLN A 475 11.13 32.69 10.07
CA GLN A 475 12.02 32.62 8.91
C GLN A 475 11.69 31.41 8.05
N PHE A 476 11.67 31.60 6.73
CA PHE A 476 11.37 30.57 5.73
C PHE A 476 9.95 29.95 5.81
N TYR A 477 9.01 30.52 6.58
CA TYR A 477 7.60 30.08 6.59
C TYR A 477 7.01 29.90 5.19
N SER A 478 7.19 30.89 4.31
CA SER A 478 6.69 30.86 2.94
C SER A 478 7.33 29.78 2.06
N TYR A 479 8.51 29.27 2.41
CA TYR A 479 9.12 28.17 1.67
C TYR A 479 8.36 26.87 1.90
N PHE A 480 8.10 26.52 3.17
CA PHE A 480 7.30 25.34 3.52
C PHE A 480 5.85 25.51 3.08
N LYS A 481 5.21 26.64 3.43
CA LYS A 481 3.77 26.82 3.21
C LYS A 481 3.38 26.96 1.73
N ASN A 482 4.21 27.59 0.89
CA ASN A 482 3.88 27.70 -0.53
C ASN A 482 4.07 26.36 -1.27
N ALA A 483 5.00 25.51 -0.81
CA ALA A 483 5.23 24.21 -1.42
C ALA A 483 4.20 23.17 -0.93
N CYS A 484 3.80 23.24 0.34
CA CYS A 484 2.87 22.32 0.98
C CYS A 484 1.83 23.10 1.80
N PRO A 485 0.78 23.64 1.14
CA PRO A 485 -0.21 24.51 1.79
C PRO A 485 -1.06 23.77 2.83
N ASN A 486 -1.23 22.45 2.69
CA ASN A 486 -2.09 21.61 3.52
C ASN A 486 -1.45 21.15 4.84
N ALA A 487 -0.27 21.68 5.18
CA ALA A 487 0.53 21.32 6.35
C ALA A 487 0.80 22.53 7.27
N TYR A 488 1.06 22.27 8.55
CA TYR A 488 1.66 23.22 9.49
C TYR A 488 3.10 23.54 9.07
N ALA A 489 3.38 24.80 8.75
CA ALA A 489 4.75 25.30 8.55
C ALA A 489 5.41 25.83 9.83
N TYR A 490 4.63 26.11 10.89
CA TYR A 490 5.12 26.57 12.20
C TYR A 490 4.07 26.38 13.31
N ALA A 491 4.43 26.61 14.58
CA ALA A 491 3.62 26.22 15.74
C ALA A 491 2.25 26.92 15.93
N TYR A 492 1.94 28.01 15.22
CA TYR A 492 0.63 28.70 15.29
C TYR A 492 0.02 28.96 13.90
N ASP A 493 0.16 27.98 13.01
CA ASP A 493 -0.29 28.08 11.62
C ASP A 493 -1.81 27.92 11.43
N GLU A 494 -2.62 27.87 12.51
CA GLU A 494 -4.08 27.81 12.42
C GLU A 494 -4.66 28.98 11.62
N SER A 495 -4.00 30.14 11.66
CA SER A 495 -4.38 31.35 10.90
C SER A 495 -4.27 31.21 9.38
N SER A 496 -3.68 30.12 8.87
CA SER A 496 -3.71 29.77 7.44
C SER A 496 -5.01 29.08 7.00
N GLU A 497 -5.84 28.62 7.94
CA GLU A 497 -7.05 27.82 7.71
C GLU A 497 -6.81 26.46 7.00
N SER A 498 -5.54 26.10 6.71
CA SER A 498 -5.14 24.90 5.97
C SER A 498 -4.08 24.05 6.68
N ALA A 499 -3.88 24.28 7.98
CA ALA A 499 -2.90 23.56 8.79
C ALA A 499 -3.48 22.34 9.52
N ILE A 500 -4.68 22.48 10.11
CA ILE A 500 -5.35 21.44 10.89
C ILE A 500 -6.64 20.96 10.21
N TRP A 501 -6.86 19.65 10.21
CA TRP A 501 -7.97 19.01 9.52
C TRP A 501 -8.84 18.24 10.50
N THR A 502 -10.14 18.16 10.20
CA THR A 502 -11.12 17.55 11.09
C THR A 502 -12.03 16.55 10.39
N CYS A 503 -12.37 15.49 11.11
CA CYS A 503 -13.36 14.51 10.68
C CYS A 503 -14.34 14.24 11.84
N PRO A 504 -15.66 14.12 11.60
CA PRO A 504 -16.59 13.74 12.66
C PRO A 504 -16.25 12.36 13.23
N ALA A 505 -15.93 12.27 14.52
CA ALA A 505 -15.55 11.02 15.18
C ALA A 505 -16.67 9.96 15.10
N SER A 506 -17.92 10.39 14.97
CA SER A 506 -19.08 9.52 14.72
C SER A 506 -19.04 8.75 13.40
N LYS A 507 -18.10 9.07 12.48
CA LYS A 507 -17.82 8.26 11.28
C LYS A 507 -16.86 7.10 11.55
N SER A 508 -16.19 7.08 12.72
CA SER A 508 -15.16 6.09 13.08
C SER A 508 -14.11 5.89 11.98
N ALA A 509 -13.57 7.00 11.47
CA ALA A 509 -12.65 7.03 10.33
C ALA A 509 -11.40 6.15 10.56
N GLY A 510 -11.13 5.25 9.62
CA GLY A 510 -9.81 4.64 9.45
C GLY A 510 -8.92 5.54 8.61
N TYR A 511 -7.64 5.61 8.97
CA TYR A 511 -6.67 6.55 8.40
C TYR A 511 -5.48 5.84 7.77
N THR A 512 -4.99 6.36 6.65
CA THR A 512 -3.75 5.88 6.01
C THR A 512 -2.73 7.01 5.93
N VAL A 513 -1.61 6.86 6.62
CA VAL A 513 -0.42 7.72 6.48
C VAL A 513 0.44 7.14 5.37
N THR A 514 0.71 7.91 4.31
CA THR A 514 1.60 7.50 3.21
C THR A 514 2.85 8.38 3.21
N PHE A 515 4.03 7.77 3.23
CA PHE A 515 5.30 8.44 2.92
C PHE A 515 5.60 8.34 1.43
N CYS A 516 6.14 9.40 0.84
CA CYS A 516 6.22 9.59 -0.62
C CYS A 516 4.90 9.25 -1.33
N PRO A 517 3.79 9.95 -1.02
CA PRO A 517 2.60 9.87 -1.88
C PRO A 517 2.94 10.32 -3.31
N PRO A 518 2.16 9.88 -4.31
CA PRO A 518 2.27 10.39 -5.67
C PRO A 518 1.97 11.89 -5.69
N SER A 519 2.67 12.60 -6.58
CA SER A 519 2.62 14.04 -6.82
C SER A 519 1.59 14.43 -7.87
#